data_AF-A0A0M1MZJ8-F1
#
_entry.id   AF-A0A0M1MZJ8-F1
#
_cell.length_a   1.000
_cell.length_b   1.000
_cell.length_c   1.000
_cell.angle_alpha   90.00
_cell.angle_beta   90.00
_cell.angle_gamma   90.00
#
_symmetry.space_group_name_H-M   'P 1'
#
loop_
_entity.id
_entity.type
_entity.pdbx_description
1 polymer ?
#
loop_
_entity_poly.entity_id
_entity_poly.type
_entity_poly.pdbx_seq_one_letter_code
_entity_poly.pdbx_strand_id
1 'polypeptide(L)'
;MKKQKLKTFNKLYFGLLAVILLVLGCLAGYYYITKEPVKDKKAETSKKIVSQSDNPLDQLENQIKFYEQKLKETSDAASKETLQQIIKFYQKQKANVEKKNLWEDYSHLLEEEIKTLDQKLKNETHKLTAKHALTASKLKKEKELIALQEQEKLLTEEEEIENTLLPDITNKLKNPDLKEEDKKKIIEEQTRLTIKLDETQKQISKMIQKIKIIQEINHLEKEIAEAQEAEEEDYFTHLLNTRKEQLQTQLEALN
;
A
#
# COMPACT_ATOMS: atom_id res chain seq x y z
N MET A 1 43.34 7.43 -3.60
CA MET A 1 42.29 7.55 -2.56
C MET A 1 40.88 7.03 -2.92
N LYS A 2 40.57 6.60 -4.16
CA LYS A 2 39.22 6.11 -4.51
C LYS A 2 38.91 4.65 -4.08
N LYS A 3 39.91 3.77 -4.04
CA LYS A 3 39.71 2.34 -3.68
C LYS A 3 39.49 2.07 -2.17
N GLN A 4 39.93 2.98 -1.30
CA GLN A 4 39.76 2.84 0.15
C GLN A 4 38.33 3.17 0.59
N LYS A 5 37.68 4.18 -0.01
CA LYS A 5 36.30 4.58 0.28
C LYS A 5 35.26 3.49 -0.09
N LEU A 6 35.51 2.74 -1.16
CA LEU A 6 34.62 1.66 -1.59
C LEU A 6 34.66 0.45 -0.63
N LYS A 7 35.84 0.15 -0.06
CA LYS A 7 36.01 -0.92 0.93
C LYS A 7 35.33 -0.63 2.26
N THR A 8 35.31 0.64 2.70
CA THR A 8 34.57 1.05 3.90
C THR A 8 33.06 1.05 3.68
N PHE A 9 32.60 1.49 2.50
CA PHE A 9 31.17 1.48 2.17
C PHE A 9 30.58 0.07 2.11
N ASN A 10 31.29 -0.90 1.49
CA ASN A 10 30.84 -2.30 1.49
C ASN A 10 30.81 -2.91 2.90
N LYS A 11 31.79 -2.60 3.77
CA LYS A 11 31.77 -3.10 5.16
C LYS A 11 30.59 -2.55 5.97
N LEU A 12 30.22 -1.28 5.75
CA LEU A 12 29.08 -0.67 6.41
C LEU A 12 27.75 -1.26 5.92
N TYR A 13 27.63 -1.50 4.62
CA TYR A 13 26.42 -2.07 4.01
C TYR A 13 26.20 -3.53 4.40
N PHE A 14 27.25 -4.36 4.42
CA PHE A 14 27.16 -5.74 4.91
C PHE A 14 26.87 -5.81 6.41
N GLY A 15 27.39 -4.86 7.21
CA GLY A 15 27.06 -4.75 8.63
C GLY A 15 25.57 -4.41 8.84
N LEU A 16 25.04 -3.49 8.04
CA LEU A 16 23.62 -3.09 8.11
C LEU A 16 22.69 -4.24 7.67
N LEU A 17 23.06 -4.96 6.60
CA LEU A 17 22.29 -6.10 6.11
C LEU A 17 22.25 -7.25 7.12
N ALA A 18 23.37 -7.50 7.83
CA ALA A 18 23.44 -8.52 8.87
C ALA A 18 22.57 -8.15 10.09
N VAL A 19 22.48 -6.86 10.45
CA VAL A 19 21.60 -6.39 11.53
C VAL A 19 20.12 -6.54 11.14
N ILE A 20 19.75 -6.20 9.90
CA ILE A 20 18.38 -6.35 9.40
C ILE A 20 17.96 -7.83 9.38
N LEU A 21 18.82 -8.72 8.92
CA LEU A 21 18.56 -10.18 8.93
C LEU A 21 18.45 -10.74 10.35
N LEU A 22 19.20 -10.21 11.31
CA LEU A 22 19.15 -10.63 12.71
C LEU A 22 17.86 -10.14 13.39
N VAL A 23 17.40 -8.93 13.08
CA VAL A 23 16.11 -8.39 13.55
C VAL A 23 14.93 -9.17 12.96
N LEU A 24 14.97 -9.49 11.66
CA LEU A 24 13.96 -10.33 11.00
C LEU A 24 13.95 -11.78 11.54
N GLY A 25 15.13 -12.34 11.83
CA GLY A 25 15.26 -13.66 12.46
C GLY A 25 14.71 -13.70 13.89
N CYS A 26 14.91 -12.64 14.67
CA CYS A 26 14.33 -12.51 16.02
C CYS A 26 12.80 -12.35 15.98
N LEU A 27 12.26 -11.60 15.01
CA LEU A 27 10.81 -11.45 14.82
C LEU A 27 10.15 -12.76 14.38
N ALA A 28 10.78 -13.49 13.45
CA ALA A 28 10.31 -14.81 13.02
C ALA A 28 10.39 -15.86 14.16
N GLY A 29 11.45 -15.82 14.96
CA GLY A 29 11.62 -16.67 16.15
C GLY A 29 10.57 -16.38 17.24
N TYR A 30 10.25 -15.11 17.49
CA TYR A 30 9.20 -14.71 18.45
C TYR A 30 7.80 -15.18 18.03
N TYR A 31 7.53 -15.19 16.71
CA TYR A 31 6.28 -15.71 16.14
C TYR A 31 6.17 -17.25 16.25
N TYR A 32 7.29 -17.97 16.23
CA TYR A 32 7.32 -19.43 16.36
C TYR A 32 7.31 -19.92 17.82
N ILE A 33 7.94 -19.19 18.75
CA ILE A 33 8.03 -19.57 20.17
C ILE A 33 6.72 -19.29 20.93
N THR A 34 5.88 -18.37 20.46
CA THR A 34 4.55 -18.10 21.04
C THR A 34 3.48 -19.15 20.68
N LYS A 35 3.81 -20.13 19.83
CA LYS A 35 3.04 -21.37 19.65
C LYS A 35 3.63 -22.48 20.52
N GLU A 36 3.44 -22.42 21.83
CA GLU A 36 3.66 -23.61 22.66
C GLU A 36 2.62 -24.70 22.30
N PRO A 37 3.02 -25.99 22.28
CA PRO A 37 2.11 -27.09 21.97
C PRO A 37 1.17 -27.28 23.16
N VAL A 38 -0.13 -27.19 22.88
CA VAL A 38 -1.21 -27.40 23.86
C VAL A 38 -1.02 -28.76 24.54
N LYS A 39 -0.66 -28.74 25.83
CA LYS A 39 -0.91 -29.85 26.74
C LYS A 39 -2.34 -29.71 27.26
N ASP A 40 -3.14 -30.73 27.02
CA ASP A 40 -4.51 -30.89 27.48
C ASP A 40 -4.70 -30.47 28.94
N LYS A 41 -5.70 -29.61 29.18
CA LYS A 41 -6.57 -29.68 30.36
C LYS A 41 -7.87 -28.91 30.11
N LYS A 42 -8.97 -29.66 30.14
CA LYS A 42 -10.37 -29.20 30.09
C LYS A 42 -10.66 -28.14 31.14
N ALA A 43 -11.30 -27.05 30.75
CA ALA A 43 -12.39 -26.40 31.49
C ALA A 43 -13.09 -25.38 30.58
N GLU A 44 -14.42 -25.48 30.51
CA GLU A 44 -15.32 -24.61 29.74
C GLU A 44 -15.17 -23.14 30.13
N THR A 45 -14.99 -22.27 29.14
CA THR A 45 -15.52 -20.90 29.14
C THR A 45 -15.61 -20.45 27.70
N SER A 46 -16.83 -20.09 27.29
CA SER A 46 -17.21 -19.66 25.94
C SER A 46 -16.29 -18.55 25.40
N LYS A 47 -15.27 -18.92 24.63
CA LYS A 47 -14.62 -17.98 23.70
C LYS A 47 -15.38 -18.05 22.39
N LYS A 48 -16.07 -16.96 22.04
CA LYS A 48 -16.51 -16.68 20.67
C LYS A 48 -15.23 -16.63 19.83
N ILE A 49 -14.95 -17.73 19.16
CA ILE A 49 -13.80 -17.90 18.27
C ILE A 49 -13.97 -16.85 17.17
N VAL A 50 -13.12 -15.82 17.19
CA VAL A 50 -12.90 -14.99 16.01
C VAL A 50 -12.38 -15.96 14.95
N SER A 51 -13.19 -16.21 13.93
CA SER A 51 -12.80 -17.00 12.77
C SER A 51 -11.46 -16.45 12.26
N GLN A 52 -10.39 -17.24 12.38
CA GLN A 52 -9.09 -16.88 11.82
C GLN A 52 -9.18 -17.07 10.31
N SER A 53 -9.62 -16.02 9.60
CA SER A 53 -9.41 -15.93 8.15
C SER A 53 -7.91 -15.76 7.90
N ASP A 54 -7.38 -16.41 6.86
CA ASP A 54 -5.99 -16.27 6.42
C ASP A 54 -5.74 -14.94 5.68
N ASN A 55 -6.81 -14.22 5.30
CA ASN A 55 -6.71 -12.92 4.64
C ASN A 55 -6.52 -11.78 5.67
N PRO A 56 -5.43 -10.99 5.59
CA PRO A 56 -5.19 -9.85 6.49
C PRO A 56 -6.33 -8.83 6.55
N LEU A 57 -7.03 -8.59 5.43
CA LEU A 57 -8.15 -7.65 5.38
C LEU A 57 -9.37 -8.16 6.16
N ASP A 58 -9.68 -9.45 6.06
CA ASP A 58 -10.77 -10.07 6.81
C ASP A 58 -10.49 -10.07 8.31
N GLN A 59 -9.22 -10.28 8.69
CA GLN A 59 -8.81 -10.18 10.09
C GLN A 59 -9.04 -8.77 10.63
N LEU A 60 -8.61 -7.74 9.90
CA LEU A 60 -8.81 -6.34 10.29
C LEU A 60 -10.30 -5.97 10.36
N GLU A 61 -11.10 -6.42 9.39
CA GLU A 61 -12.55 -6.23 9.36
C GLU A 61 -13.23 -6.86 10.59
N ASN A 62 -12.84 -8.09 10.94
CA ASN A 62 -13.36 -8.79 12.12
C ASN A 62 -12.96 -8.08 13.42
N GLN A 63 -11.75 -7.53 13.52
CA GLN A 63 -11.30 -6.73 14.67
C GLN A 63 -12.11 -5.44 14.78
N ILE A 64 -12.32 -4.71 13.69
CA ILE A 64 -13.14 -3.48 13.67
C ILE A 64 -14.55 -3.79 14.18
N LYS A 65 -15.21 -4.80 13.60
CA LYS A 65 -16.57 -5.21 14.03
C LYS A 65 -16.63 -5.60 15.50
N PHE A 66 -15.62 -6.30 16.00
CA PHE A 66 -15.53 -6.67 17.40
C PHE A 66 -15.45 -5.46 18.34
N TYR A 67 -14.58 -4.49 18.03
CA TYR A 67 -14.44 -3.29 18.86
C TYR A 67 -15.61 -2.33 18.71
N GLU A 68 -16.26 -2.25 17.55
CA GLU A 68 -17.51 -1.53 17.36
C GLU A 68 -18.64 -2.12 18.21
N GLN A 69 -18.73 -3.45 18.29
CA GLN A 69 -19.69 -4.11 19.17
C GLN A 69 -19.41 -3.78 20.64
N LYS A 70 -18.15 -3.88 21.09
CA LYS A 70 -17.76 -3.49 22.46
C LYS A 70 -18.07 -2.03 22.76
N LEU A 71 -17.88 -1.13 21.79
CA LEU A 71 -18.18 0.30 21.96
C LEU A 71 -19.67 0.54 22.21
N LYS A 72 -20.56 -0.21 21.54
CA LYS A 72 -22.02 -0.14 21.75
C LYS A 72 -22.44 -0.65 23.12
N GLU A 73 -21.71 -1.63 23.66
CA GLU A 73 -22.00 -2.26 24.96
C GLU A 73 -21.37 -1.51 26.15
N THR A 74 -20.45 -0.57 25.90
CA THR A 74 -19.74 0.19 26.94
C THR A 74 -20.52 1.44 27.33
N SER A 75 -20.68 1.70 28.64
CA SER A 75 -21.34 2.90 29.16
C SER A 75 -20.36 3.99 29.59
N ASP A 76 -19.16 3.62 30.06
CA ASP A 76 -18.12 4.52 30.55
C ASP A 76 -17.48 5.37 29.44
N ALA A 77 -17.27 6.66 29.72
CA ALA A 77 -16.78 7.63 28.73
C ALA A 77 -15.29 7.43 28.39
N ALA A 78 -14.44 7.14 29.39
CA ALA A 78 -13.01 6.94 29.18
C ALA A 78 -12.73 5.66 28.37
N SER A 79 -13.49 4.60 28.66
CA SER A 79 -13.46 3.33 27.94
C SER A 79 -13.98 3.49 26.50
N LYS A 80 -15.03 4.30 26.28
CA LYS A 80 -15.49 4.65 24.93
C LYS A 80 -14.42 5.35 24.10
N GLU A 81 -13.76 6.36 24.67
CA GLU A 81 -12.68 7.09 23.99
C GLU A 81 -11.55 6.12 23.57
N THR A 82 -11.14 5.24 24.48
CA THR A 82 -10.10 4.23 24.21
C THR A 82 -10.53 3.27 23.10
N LEU A 83 -11.77 2.77 23.13
CA LEU A 83 -12.31 1.89 22.09
C LEU A 83 -12.40 2.59 20.73
N GLN A 84 -12.77 3.87 20.70
CA GLN A 84 -12.78 4.66 19.46
C GLN A 84 -11.38 4.83 18.88
N GLN A 85 -10.36 5.05 19.71
CA GLN A 85 -8.96 5.14 19.26
C GLN A 85 -8.48 3.79 18.68
N ILE A 86 -8.85 2.67 19.31
CA ILE A 86 -8.55 1.32 18.80
C ILE A 86 -9.23 1.08 17.44
N ILE A 87 -10.51 1.45 17.30
CA ILE A 87 -11.24 1.31 16.02
C ILE A 87 -10.56 2.14 14.93
N LYS A 88 -10.25 3.42 15.21
CA LYS A 88 -9.54 4.29 14.26
C LYS A 88 -8.20 3.71 13.83
N PHE A 89 -7.46 3.10 14.76
CA PHE A 89 -6.19 2.43 14.47
C PHE A 89 -6.36 1.25 13.49
N TYR A 90 -7.34 0.37 13.72
CA TYR A 90 -7.60 -0.75 12.81
C TYR A 90 -8.16 -0.31 11.45
N GLN A 91 -9.02 0.71 11.43
CA GLN A 91 -9.51 1.31 10.18
C GLN A 91 -8.37 1.88 9.35
N LYS A 92 -7.40 2.54 10.00
CA LYS A 92 -6.22 3.08 9.34
C LYS A 92 -5.32 1.97 8.78
N GLN A 93 -5.08 0.91 9.55
CA GLN A 93 -4.34 -0.26 9.05
C GLN A 93 -5.03 -0.90 7.85
N LYS A 94 -6.35 -1.07 7.89
CA LYS A 94 -7.12 -1.62 6.78
C LYS A 94 -6.96 -0.77 5.52
N ALA A 95 -7.12 0.54 5.64
CA ALA A 95 -6.91 1.45 4.51
C ALA A 95 -5.47 1.39 3.95
N ASN A 96 -4.46 1.21 4.81
CA ASN A 96 -3.07 1.04 4.37
C ASN A 96 -2.86 -0.26 3.59
N VAL A 97 -3.42 -1.37 4.06
CA VAL A 97 -3.36 -2.65 3.35
C VAL A 97 -4.11 -2.57 2.01
N GLU A 98 -5.29 -1.96 1.97
CA GLU A 98 -6.05 -1.76 0.73
C GLU A 98 -5.28 -0.90 -0.29
N LYS A 99 -4.66 0.20 0.16
CA LYS A 99 -3.80 1.04 -0.70
C LYS A 99 -2.64 0.23 -1.29
N LYS A 100 -1.98 -0.57 -0.46
CA LYS A 100 -0.85 -1.41 -0.88
C LYS A 100 -1.27 -2.49 -1.87
N ASN A 101 -2.35 -3.22 -1.58
CA ASN A 101 -2.87 -4.25 -2.48
C ASN A 101 -3.24 -3.65 -3.84
N LEU A 102 -3.92 -2.49 -3.87
CA LEU A 102 -4.26 -1.83 -5.13
C LEU A 102 -3.01 -1.48 -5.97
N TRP A 103 -1.95 -1.01 -5.30
CA TRP A 103 -0.68 -0.71 -5.96
C TRP A 103 0.02 -1.98 -6.47
N GLU A 104 0.05 -3.06 -5.68
CA GLU A 104 0.67 -4.34 -6.05
C GLU A 104 -0.08 -4.99 -7.22
N ASP A 105 -1.41 -5.07 -7.13
CA ASP A 105 -2.28 -5.65 -8.17
C ASP A 105 -2.10 -4.90 -9.50
N TYR A 106 -2.03 -3.57 -9.45
CA TYR A 106 -1.82 -2.77 -10.65
C TYR A 106 -0.41 -2.92 -11.23
N SER A 107 0.60 -3.00 -10.37
CA SER A 107 1.99 -3.25 -10.79
C SER A 107 2.10 -4.60 -11.51
N HIS A 108 1.52 -5.65 -10.93
CA HIS A 108 1.52 -6.98 -11.54
C HIS A 108 0.74 -7.03 -12.86
N LEU A 109 -0.37 -6.31 -12.96
CA LEU A 109 -1.10 -6.18 -14.22
C LEU A 109 -0.21 -5.58 -15.31
N LEU A 110 0.50 -4.49 -15.02
CA LEU A 110 1.42 -3.86 -15.98
C LEU A 110 2.55 -4.81 -16.38
N GLU A 111 3.13 -5.55 -15.44
CA GLU A 111 4.17 -6.54 -15.72
C GLU A 111 3.69 -7.63 -16.69
N GLU A 112 2.50 -8.21 -16.45
CA GLU A 112 1.93 -9.24 -17.32
C GLU A 112 1.51 -8.68 -18.69
N GLU A 113 1.01 -7.44 -18.77
CA GLU A 113 0.73 -6.77 -20.03
C GLU A 113 1.99 -6.54 -20.86
N ILE A 114 3.08 -6.05 -20.24
CA ILE A 114 4.38 -5.85 -20.88
C ILE A 114 4.92 -7.17 -21.41
N LYS A 115 4.86 -8.24 -20.59
CA LYS A 115 5.28 -9.60 -20.98
C LYS A 115 4.47 -10.15 -22.15
N THR A 116 3.16 -9.90 -22.17
CA THR A 116 2.27 -10.27 -23.28
C THR A 116 2.63 -9.50 -24.56
N LEU A 117 2.89 -8.19 -24.45
CA LEU A 117 3.34 -7.36 -25.57
C LEU A 117 4.69 -7.82 -26.11
N ASP A 118 5.61 -8.24 -25.24
CA ASP A 118 6.90 -8.82 -25.63
C ASP A 118 6.75 -10.11 -26.43
N GLN A 119 5.85 -10.99 -26.03
CA GLN A 119 5.55 -12.21 -26.79
C GLN A 119 4.94 -11.87 -28.15
N LYS A 120 3.97 -10.94 -28.21
CA LYS A 120 3.37 -10.48 -29.47
C LYS A 120 4.42 -9.86 -30.41
N LEU A 121 5.34 -9.05 -29.89
CA LEU A 121 6.43 -8.45 -30.66
C LEU A 121 7.41 -9.48 -31.23
N LYS A 122 7.71 -10.54 -30.47
CA LYS A 122 8.56 -11.65 -30.95
C LYS A 122 7.90 -12.44 -32.08
N ASN A 123 6.58 -12.57 -32.04
CA ASN A 123 5.81 -13.36 -32.99
C ASN A 123 5.40 -12.54 -34.24
N GLU A 124 5.34 -11.21 -34.16
CA GLU A 124 5.04 -10.34 -35.30
C GLU A 124 6.25 -10.19 -36.22
N THR A 125 6.22 -10.91 -37.33
CA THR A 125 7.33 -11.03 -38.28
C THR A 125 7.05 -10.38 -39.65
N HIS A 126 5.81 -9.95 -39.92
CA HIS A 126 5.38 -9.67 -41.28
C HIS A 126 4.91 -8.23 -41.49
N LYS A 127 4.47 -7.53 -40.44
CA LYS A 127 3.92 -6.17 -40.56
C LYS A 127 4.69 -5.16 -39.71
N LEU A 128 5.47 -4.30 -40.38
CA LEU A 128 6.24 -3.23 -39.72
C LEU A 128 5.34 -2.28 -38.92
N THR A 129 4.18 -1.92 -39.47
CA THR A 129 3.20 -1.05 -38.80
C THR A 129 2.65 -1.68 -37.52
N ALA A 130 2.32 -2.97 -37.54
CA ALA A 130 1.89 -3.72 -36.35
C ALA A 130 3.01 -3.78 -35.29
N LYS A 131 4.24 -4.03 -35.72
CA LYS A 131 5.41 -4.03 -34.84
C LYS A 131 5.65 -2.67 -34.17
N HIS A 132 5.50 -1.57 -34.91
CA HIS A 132 5.60 -0.23 -34.34
C HIS A 132 4.49 0.06 -33.32
N ALA A 133 3.24 -0.30 -33.63
CA ALA A 133 2.13 -0.11 -32.71
C ALA A 133 2.32 -0.88 -31.39
N LEU A 134 2.73 -2.15 -31.48
CA LEU A 134 3.04 -2.98 -30.31
C LEU A 134 4.21 -2.42 -29.50
N THR A 135 5.27 -1.93 -30.15
CA THR A 135 6.43 -1.32 -29.49
C THR A 135 6.05 -0.04 -28.75
N ALA A 136 5.24 0.82 -29.37
CA ALA A 136 4.76 2.05 -28.76
C ALA A 136 3.88 1.75 -27.53
N SER A 137 2.99 0.76 -27.63
CA SER A 137 2.16 0.30 -26.51
C SER A 137 3.02 -0.23 -25.35
N LYS A 138 4.02 -1.07 -25.65
CA LYS A 138 4.96 -1.59 -24.66
C LYS A 138 5.70 -0.46 -23.94
N LEU A 139 6.28 0.47 -24.69
CA LEU A 139 7.02 1.61 -24.11
C LEU A 139 6.13 2.47 -23.21
N LYS A 140 4.85 2.65 -23.57
CA LYS A 140 3.89 3.38 -22.73
C LYS A 140 3.72 2.68 -21.38
N LYS A 141 3.51 1.36 -21.37
CA LYS A 141 3.33 0.57 -20.15
C LYS A 141 4.59 0.47 -19.29
N GLU A 142 5.77 0.36 -19.91
CA GLU A 142 7.05 0.40 -19.17
C GLU A 142 7.27 1.74 -18.46
N LYS A 143 6.98 2.87 -19.12
CA LYS A 143 7.06 4.19 -18.50
C LYS A 143 6.11 4.32 -17.32
N GLU A 144 4.91 3.75 -17.45
CA GLU A 144 3.92 3.73 -16.39
C GLU A 144 4.37 2.90 -15.19
N LEU A 145 4.92 1.70 -15.42
CA LEU A 145 5.47 0.85 -14.37
C LEU A 145 6.64 1.52 -13.64
N ILE A 146 7.54 2.19 -14.37
CA ILE A 146 8.66 2.94 -13.76
C ILE A 146 8.12 4.06 -12.85
N ALA A 147 7.14 4.84 -13.33
CA ALA A 147 6.54 5.89 -12.52
C ALA A 147 5.86 5.33 -11.25
N LEU A 148 5.24 4.15 -11.35
CA LEU A 148 4.60 3.46 -10.23
C LEU A 148 5.62 2.94 -9.20
N GLN A 149 6.75 2.40 -9.66
CA GLN A 149 7.87 1.97 -8.81
C GLN A 149 8.55 3.16 -8.10
N GLU A 150 8.67 4.30 -8.77
CA GLU A 150 9.17 5.53 -8.13
C GLU A 150 8.25 5.99 -6.99
N GLN A 151 6.95 5.77 -7.12
CA GLN A 151 5.93 6.11 -6.12
C GLN A 151 5.85 5.10 -4.96
N GLU A 152 6.38 3.87 -5.10
CA GLU A 152 6.49 2.89 -4.00
C GLU A 152 7.25 3.47 -2.79
N LYS A 153 8.25 4.32 -3.07
CA LYS A 153 9.03 5.01 -2.04
C LYS A 153 8.15 5.88 -1.15
N LEU A 154 7.08 6.45 -1.70
CA LEU A 154 6.13 7.26 -0.93
C LEU A 154 5.36 6.40 0.06
N LEU A 155 4.95 5.19 -0.33
CA LEU A 155 4.27 4.24 0.56
C LEU A 155 5.17 3.83 1.73
N THR A 156 6.44 3.54 1.43
CA THR A 156 7.43 3.19 2.47
C THR A 156 7.73 4.38 3.40
N GLU A 157 7.81 5.58 2.84
CA GLU A 157 8.04 6.82 3.59
C GLU A 157 6.84 7.19 4.48
N GLU A 158 5.60 7.03 4.02
CA GLU A 158 4.39 7.18 4.84
C GLU A 158 4.47 6.25 6.06
N GLU A 159 4.78 4.98 5.82
CA GLU A 159 4.87 3.97 6.88
C GLU A 159 5.98 4.27 7.89
N GLU A 160 7.17 4.68 7.42
CA GLU A 160 8.30 5.03 8.28
C GLU A 160 7.99 6.26 9.16
N ILE A 161 7.44 7.33 8.56
CA ILE A 161 7.11 8.56 9.30
C ILE A 161 6.05 8.26 10.35
N GLU A 162 4.98 7.55 9.96
CA GLU A 162 3.84 7.30 10.81
C GLU A 162 4.13 6.30 11.94
N ASN A 163 4.77 5.18 11.62
CA ASN A 163 4.89 4.06 12.57
C ASN A 163 6.20 4.06 13.34
N THR A 164 7.21 4.80 12.89
CA THR A 164 8.54 4.82 13.52
C THR A 164 8.93 6.21 14.00
N LEU A 165 8.99 7.20 13.11
CA LEU A 165 9.61 8.49 13.43
C LEU A 165 8.73 9.35 14.36
N LEU A 166 7.44 9.50 14.07
CA LEU A 166 6.53 10.27 14.93
C LEU A 166 6.33 9.63 16.32
N PRO A 167 6.18 8.30 16.45
CA PRO A 167 6.14 7.64 17.76
C PRO A 167 7.44 7.81 18.55
N ASP A 168 8.61 7.71 17.90
CA ASP A 168 9.91 7.93 18.56
C ASP A 168 10.03 9.36 19.10
N ILE A 169 9.66 10.37 18.31
CA ILE A 169 9.60 11.77 18.75
C ILE A 169 8.66 11.94 19.93
N THR A 170 7.47 11.33 19.87
CA THR A 170 6.48 11.40 20.95
C THR A 170 7.03 10.79 22.24
N ASN A 171 7.80 9.71 22.15
CA ASN A 171 8.44 9.09 23.31
C ASN A 171 9.61 9.93 23.84
N LYS A 172 10.41 10.56 22.97
CA LYS A 172 11.46 11.50 23.39
C LYS A 172 10.90 12.70 24.17
N LEU A 173 9.74 13.22 23.75
CA LEU A 173 9.05 14.33 24.42
C LEU A 173 8.49 13.98 25.82
N LYS A 174 8.35 12.69 26.16
CA LYS A 174 7.91 12.24 27.49
C LYS A 174 9.03 12.27 28.53
N ASN A 175 10.29 12.47 28.12
CA ASN A 175 11.41 12.52 29.06
C ASN A 175 11.30 13.77 29.96
N PRO A 176 11.16 13.62 31.29
CA PRO A 176 11.03 14.75 32.20
C PRO A 176 12.33 15.56 32.34
N ASP A 177 13.49 14.97 32.03
CA ASP A 177 14.81 15.60 32.17
C ASP A 177 15.23 16.38 30.90
N LEU A 178 14.33 16.53 29.93
CA LEU A 178 14.63 17.18 28.67
C LEU A 178 14.76 18.69 28.85
N LYS A 179 15.87 19.27 28.38
CA LYS A 179 16.07 20.72 28.40
C LYS A 179 15.12 21.42 27.43
N GLU A 180 14.73 22.65 27.74
CA GLU A 180 13.78 23.43 26.91
C GLU A 180 14.32 23.67 25.49
N GLU A 181 15.63 23.86 25.30
CA GLU A 181 16.22 24.01 23.97
C GLU A 181 16.13 22.74 23.13
N ASP A 182 16.31 21.58 23.77
CA ASP A 182 16.20 20.28 23.10
C ASP A 182 14.73 19.95 22.82
N LYS A 183 13.83 20.28 23.75
CA LYS A 183 12.38 20.16 23.56
C LYS A 183 11.90 20.95 22.35
N LYS A 184 12.36 22.19 22.20
CA LYS A 184 12.04 23.03 21.03
C LYS A 184 12.47 22.37 19.72
N LYS A 185 13.70 21.85 19.64
CA LYS A 185 14.20 21.14 18.45
C LYS A 185 13.39 19.89 18.12
N ILE A 186 12.99 19.13 19.14
CA ILE A 186 12.17 17.93 18.94
C ILE A 186 10.76 18.29 18.43
N ILE A 187 10.17 19.40 18.91
CA ILE A 187 8.89 19.92 18.41
C ILE A 187 9.00 20.43 16.97
N GLU A 188 10.09 21.13 16.63
CA GLU A 188 10.36 21.56 15.25
C GLU A 188 10.47 20.36 14.31
N GLU A 189 11.17 19.30 14.73
CA GLU A 189 11.26 18.05 13.98
C GLU A 189 9.90 17.35 13.86
N GLN A 190 9.10 17.30 14.93
CA GLN A 190 7.74 16.76 14.90
C GLN A 190 6.87 17.47 13.86
N THR A 191 6.96 18.80 13.83
CA THR A 191 6.21 19.65 12.91
C THR A 191 6.64 19.36 11.48
N ARG A 192 7.96 19.28 11.23
CA ARG A 192 8.52 18.93 9.92
C ARG A 192 8.02 17.58 9.42
N LEU A 193 8.08 16.55 10.26
CA LEU A 193 7.60 15.21 9.90
C LEU A 193 6.09 15.16 9.69
N THR A 194 5.32 15.93 10.46
CA THR A 194 3.85 16.00 10.29
C THR A 194 3.48 16.66 8.96
N ILE A 195 4.15 17.75 8.58
CA ILE A 195 3.97 18.40 7.27
C ILE A 195 4.35 17.43 6.16
N LYS A 196 5.50 16.76 6.29
CA LYS A 196 5.97 15.79 5.31
C LYS A 196 4.99 14.62 5.16
N LEU A 197 4.44 14.09 6.25
CA LEU A 197 3.43 13.04 6.22
C LEU A 197 2.18 13.47 5.45
N ASP A 198 1.67 14.68 5.69
CA ASP A 198 0.49 15.21 4.97
C ASP A 198 0.77 15.37 3.47
N GLU A 199 1.95 15.87 3.10
CA GLU A 199 2.38 15.98 1.70
C GLU A 199 2.50 14.59 1.04
N THR A 200 3.16 13.63 1.70
CA THR A 200 3.29 12.25 1.22
C THR A 200 1.91 11.60 1.06
N GLN A 201 1.00 11.78 2.01
CA GLN A 201 -0.37 11.25 1.96
C GLN A 201 -1.20 11.82 0.80
N LYS A 202 -1.04 13.12 0.50
CA LYS A 202 -1.67 13.74 -0.67
C LYS A 202 -1.15 13.15 -1.98
N GLN A 203 0.15 12.93 -2.08
CA GLN A 203 0.77 12.32 -3.27
C GLN A 203 0.31 10.87 -3.45
N ILE A 204 0.27 10.08 -2.38
CA ILE A 204 -0.24 8.70 -2.40
C ILE A 204 -1.72 8.69 -2.81
N SER A 205 -2.54 9.59 -2.25
CA SER A 205 -3.96 9.67 -2.60
C SER A 205 -4.15 9.98 -4.08
N LYS A 206 -3.35 10.91 -4.64
CA LYS A 206 -3.34 11.24 -6.06
C LYS A 206 -2.93 10.03 -6.92
N MET A 207 -1.89 9.29 -6.52
CA MET A 207 -1.47 8.04 -7.18
C MET A 207 -2.60 7.01 -7.18
N ILE A 208 -3.16 6.70 -6.01
CA ILE A 208 -4.22 5.69 -5.86
C ILE A 208 -5.45 6.06 -6.70
N GLN A 209 -5.80 7.34 -6.77
CA GLN A 209 -6.89 7.79 -7.63
C GLN A 209 -6.59 7.58 -9.12
N LYS A 210 -5.36 7.85 -9.57
CA LYS A 210 -4.93 7.55 -10.95
C LYS A 210 -5.06 6.07 -11.27
N ILE A 211 -4.56 5.19 -10.39
CA ILE A 211 -4.64 3.73 -10.56
C ILE A 211 -6.10 3.30 -10.76
N LYS A 212 -7.01 3.74 -9.88
CA LYS A 212 -8.44 3.41 -9.99
C LYS A 212 -9.06 3.87 -11.31
N ILE A 213 -8.78 5.11 -11.72
CA ILE A 213 -9.30 5.65 -12.98
C ILE A 213 -8.76 4.86 -14.18
N ILE A 214 -7.48 4.49 -14.17
CA ILE A 214 -6.88 3.73 -15.27
C ILE A 214 -7.44 2.30 -15.33
N GLN A 215 -7.61 1.64 -14.19
CA GLN A 215 -8.23 0.32 -14.12
C GLN A 215 -9.67 0.35 -14.66
N GLU A 216 -10.45 1.37 -14.30
CA GLU A 216 -11.81 1.57 -14.81
C GLU A 216 -11.82 1.82 -16.32
N ILE A 217 -10.92 2.65 -16.84
CA ILE A 217 -10.76 2.86 -18.29
C ILE A 217 -10.45 1.55 -18.99
N ASN A 218 -9.50 0.75 -18.47
CA ASN A 218 -9.13 -0.53 -19.07
C ASN A 218 -10.29 -1.53 -19.03
N HIS A 219 -11.14 -1.49 -17.99
CA HIS A 219 -12.35 -2.31 -17.91
C HIS A 219 -13.37 -1.92 -18.97
N LEU A 220 -13.68 -0.62 -19.10
CA LEU A 220 -14.58 -0.09 -20.13
C LEU A 220 -14.06 -0.40 -21.53
N GLU A 221 -12.75 -0.36 -21.77
CA GLU A 221 -12.16 -0.73 -23.06
C GLU A 221 -12.43 -2.19 -23.44
N LYS A 222 -12.46 -3.10 -22.46
CA LYS A 222 -12.84 -4.50 -22.69
C LYS A 222 -14.33 -4.64 -22.95
N GLU A 223 -15.18 -3.99 -22.14
CA GLU A 223 -16.63 -4.02 -22.34
C GLU A 223 -17.04 -3.45 -23.69
N ILE A 224 -16.41 -2.36 -24.15
CA ILE A 224 -16.64 -1.79 -25.48
C ILE A 224 -16.26 -2.78 -26.58
N ALA A 225 -15.12 -3.46 -26.45
CA ALA A 225 -14.70 -4.46 -27.43
C ALA A 225 -15.65 -5.66 -27.47
N GLU A 226 -16.08 -6.15 -26.31
CA GLU A 226 -17.04 -7.25 -26.18
C GLU A 226 -18.43 -6.90 -26.74
N ALA A 227 -18.93 -5.69 -26.45
CA ALA A 227 -20.20 -5.18 -26.99
C ALA A 227 -20.16 -5.05 -28.52
N GLN A 228 -19.02 -4.63 -29.08
CA GLN A 228 -18.81 -4.55 -30.52
C GLN A 228 -18.77 -5.93 -31.20
N GLU A 229 -18.16 -6.93 -30.55
CA GLU A 229 -18.14 -8.31 -31.04
C GLU A 229 -19.52 -8.99 -30.94
N ALA A 230 -20.32 -8.64 -29.93
CA ALA A 230 -21.66 -9.16 -29.70
C ALA A 230 -22.77 -8.44 -30.51
N GLU A 231 -22.41 -7.46 -31.36
CA GLU A 231 -23.35 -6.60 -32.11
C GLU A 231 -24.42 -5.95 -31.20
N GLU A 232 -24.04 -5.57 -29.98
CA GLU A 232 -24.94 -4.92 -29.03
C GLU A 232 -25.36 -3.51 -29.51
N GLU A 233 -26.48 -3.00 -28.98
CA GLU A 233 -27.06 -1.73 -29.40
C GLU A 233 -26.04 -0.57 -29.34
N ASP A 234 -26.02 0.22 -30.42
CA ASP A 234 -25.13 1.38 -30.62
C ASP A 234 -25.21 2.38 -29.45
N TYR A 235 -26.36 2.46 -28.78
CA TYR A 235 -26.59 3.29 -27.59
C TYR A 235 -25.78 2.83 -26.36
N PHE A 236 -25.67 1.52 -26.12
CA PHE A 236 -24.90 0.99 -24.99
C PHE A 236 -23.41 1.25 -25.20
N THR A 237 -22.90 0.96 -26.39
CA THR A 237 -21.52 1.27 -26.78
C THR A 237 -21.22 2.78 -26.68
N HIS A 238 -22.15 3.64 -27.06
CA HIS A 238 -22.02 5.10 -26.90
C HIS A 238 -21.90 5.52 -25.42
N LEU A 239 -22.70 4.94 -24.53
CA LEU A 239 -22.66 5.25 -23.10
C LEU A 239 -21.32 4.87 -22.46
N LEU A 240 -20.80 3.68 -22.80
CA LEU A 240 -19.49 3.22 -22.33
C LEU A 240 -18.37 4.15 -22.81
N ASN A 241 -18.40 4.56 -24.09
CA ASN A 241 -17.43 5.52 -24.64
C ASN A 241 -17.50 6.88 -23.95
N THR A 242 -18.70 7.41 -23.70
CA THR A 242 -18.87 8.68 -22.98
C THR A 242 -18.29 8.58 -21.56
N ARG A 243 -18.52 7.48 -20.87
CA ARG A 243 -17.96 7.26 -19.52
C ARG A 243 -16.44 7.18 -19.55
N LYS A 244 -15.88 6.47 -20.54
CA LYS A 244 -14.44 6.37 -20.77
C LYS A 244 -13.81 7.76 -21.00
N GLU A 245 -14.42 8.60 -21.85
CA GLU A 245 -13.94 9.97 -22.09
C GLU A 245 -13.95 10.82 -20.82
N GLN A 246 -15.02 10.75 -20.01
CA GLN A 246 -15.08 11.46 -18.73
C GLN A 246 -13.95 11.04 -17.79
N LEU A 247 -13.64 9.74 -17.73
CA LEU A 247 -12.55 9.21 -16.92
C LEU A 247 -11.18 9.66 -17.46
N GLN A 248 -11.01 9.75 -18.78
CA GLN A 248 -9.80 10.30 -19.39
C GLN A 248 -9.60 11.77 -19.01
N THR A 249 -10.65 12.60 -19.08
CA THR A 249 -10.58 13.99 -18.60
C THR A 249 -10.21 14.08 -17.13
N GLN A 250 -10.78 13.21 -16.28
CA GLN A 250 -10.42 13.16 -14.86
C GLN A 250 -8.95 12.76 -14.65
N LEU A 251 -8.44 11.81 -15.44
CA LEU A 251 -7.05 11.38 -15.38
C LEU A 251 -6.09 12.51 -15.77
N GLU A 252 -6.44 13.26 -16.82
CA GLU A 252 -5.65 14.42 -17.28
C GLU A 252 -5.60 15.53 -16.23
N ALA A 253 -6.72 15.80 -15.55
CA ALA A 253 -6.76 16.79 -14.46
C ALA A 253 -5.90 16.39 -13.25
N LEU A 254 -5.57 15.10 -13.12
CA LEU A 254 -4.65 14.59 -12.10
C LEU A 254 -3.19 14.60 -12.55
N ASN A 255 -2.82 15.05 -13.75
CA ASN A 255 -1.41 15.16 -14.12
C ASN A 255 -0.84 16.49 -13.62
#